data_AF-A0AAU5TEF0-F1
#
_entry.id   AF-A0AAU5TEF0-F1
#
_cell.length_a   1.000
_cell.length_b   1.000
_cell.length_c   1.000
_cell.angle_alpha   90.00
_cell.angle_beta   90.00
_cell.angle_gamma   90.00
#
_symmetry.space_group_name_H-M   'P 1'
#
loop_
_entity.id
_entity.type
_entity.pdbx_description
1 polymer ?
#
loop_
_entity_poly.entity_id
_entity_poly.type
_entity_poly.pdbx_seq_one_letter_code
_entity_poly.pdbx_strand_id
1 'polypeptide(L)'
;MRLQRTLAATAVLTALPALAACQGDPAPPAGRAGASPSPSAARPSAGGSLLDAQQYVRQFTSCEDISGEPDDPRLPLTEFTRVGQWSVTQRGVCSDRPVHGEIVFYVASDMKEFQERYKQKVMDAIKGGDGAYGLNSRVFIGKGYAVTPTQTKSALALARSSLRILTCNPTFAVPKGYKKEKALVEGCVLSDFVNSSDGSGSPNLETPQDPGGEKPGQPAQGSLGLAHAGSISELRKLVQYSVDCSHFSTDPATVAIRSIDYAPVVDGNPLDWGVDGRALCGEPGGAQRAHNLNWLDTVGDMKRLQTKAKAAQLADLKDDGELKHTASLLLVGDGIAVESNDPSVRFGLYQSQFLYLNCTPGFSAPTGYRLERAQVEGCVLTNYEPEHPVEGGR
;
A
#
# COMPACT_ATOMS: atom_id res chain seq x y z
N MET A 1 -41.35 -60.39 -2.03
CA MET A 1 -42.69 -59.90 -1.58
C MET A 1 -42.95 -58.56 -2.28
N ARG A 2 -44.24 -58.21 -2.57
CA ARG A 2 -44.79 -56.88 -2.99
C ARG A 2 -43.96 -56.06 -4.02
N LEU A 3 -44.37 -55.87 -5.28
CA LEU A 3 -45.53 -55.07 -5.78
C LEU A 3 -45.49 -53.61 -5.27
N GLN A 4 -45.68 -52.54 -6.04
CA GLN A 4 -45.84 -52.28 -7.51
C GLN A 4 -45.41 -50.79 -7.76
N ARG A 5 -45.47 -50.12 -8.93
CA ARG A 5 -46.20 -50.30 -10.20
C ARG A 5 -45.37 -49.78 -11.41
N THR A 6 -46.03 -49.42 -12.51
CA THR A 6 -45.56 -49.18 -13.89
C THR A 6 -45.95 -47.80 -14.46
N LEU A 7 -45.12 -47.27 -15.36
CA LEU A 7 -45.44 -46.58 -16.65
C LEU A 7 -46.52 -45.47 -16.75
N ALA A 8 -46.12 -44.34 -17.36
CA ALA A 8 -46.88 -43.63 -18.40
C ALA A 8 -45.94 -42.77 -19.27
N ALA A 9 -46.21 -42.64 -20.58
CA ALA A 9 -45.47 -41.75 -21.49
C ALA A 9 -46.34 -41.38 -22.71
N THR A 10 -46.31 -40.11 -23.14
CA THR A 10 -46.60 -39.62 -24.52
C THR A 10 -46.25 -38.14 -24.62
N ALA A 11 -45.95 -37.65 -25.83
CA ALA A 11 -45.70 -36.24 -26.14
C ALA A 11 -46.75 -35.70 -27.15
N VAL A 12 -46.75 -34.39 -27.43
CA VAL A 12 -47.08 -33.78 -28.76
C VAL A 12 -46.73 -32.28 -28.78
N LEU A 13 -46.51 -31.73 -29.98
CA LEU A 13 -46.12 -30.34 -30.27
C LEU A 13 -47.33 -29.42 -30.52
N THR A 14 -47.20 -28.13 -30.16
CA THR A 14 -47.74 -26.94 -30.88
C THR A 14 -47.16 -25.66 -30.24
N ALA A 15 -46.94 -24.52 -30.90
CA ALA A 15 -46.69 -24.19 -32.31
C ALA A 15 -46.17 -22.73 -32.38
N LEU A 16 -45.40 -22.37 -33.42
CA LEU A 16 -45.02 -20.97 -33.71
C LEU A 16 -46.14 -20.24 -34.48
N PRO A 17 -46.19 -18.91 -34.37
CA PRO A 17 -46.41 -18.09 -35.57
C PRO A 17 -45.25 -17.13 -35.83
N ALA A 18 -44.76 -17.19 -37.06
CA ALA A 18 -44.05 -16.11 -37.74
C ALA A 18 -45.09 -15.06 -38.23
N LEU A 19 -44.79 -13.90 -38.82
CA LEU A 19 -43.55 -13.28 -39.27
C LEU A 19 -43.83 -11.77 -39.45
N ALA A 20 -42.83 -10.90 -39.32
CA ALA A 20 -42.87 -9.57 -39.93
C ALA A 20 -41.44 -9.15 -40.32
N ALA A 21 -41.14 -9.16 -41.61
CA ALA A 21 -39.84 -8.78 -42.16
C ALA A 21 -40.01 -7.70 -43.23
N CYS A 22 -39.12 -6.72 -43.22
CA CYS A 22 -38.85 -5.83 -44.36
C CYS A 22 -37.36 -5.96 -44.70
N GLN A 23 -37.05 -6.03 -46.00
CA GLN A 23 -35.74 -6.40 -46.53
C GLN A 23 -35.27 -5.35 -47.56
N GLY A 24 -33.95 -5.11 -47.64
CA GLY A 24 -33.35 -4.18 -48.59
C GLY A 24 -31.83 -4.08 -48.45
N ASP A 25 -31.11 -4.59 -49.45
CA ASP A 25 -29.64 -4.69 -49.55
C ASP A 25 -29.07 -3.57 -50.49
N PRO A 26 -27.75 -3.47 -50.79
CA PRO A 26 -26.61 -3.33 -49.87
C PRO A 26 -25.55 -2.25 -50.29
N ALA A 27 -24.88 -1.60 -49.31
CA ALA A 27 -23.47 -1.07 -49.25
C ALA A 27 -22.80 -0.29 -50.45
N PRO A 28 -21.57 0.29 -50.36
CA PRO A 28 -20.69 0.67 -49.23
C PRO A 28 -20.34 2.21 -49.26
N PRO A 29 -19.14 2.72 -48.88
CA PRO A 29 -18.70 2.98 -47.51
C PRO A 29 -18.27 4.45 -47.22
N ALA A 30 -18.34 4.87 -45.94
CA ALA A 30 -17.53 5.97 -45.39
C ALA A 30 -17.33 5.78 -43.87
N GLY A 31 -16.18 6.15 -43.33
CA GLY A 31 -15.73 5.72 -42.00
C GLY A 31 -16.40 6.41 -40.80
N ARG A 32 -16.40 5.72 -39.65
CA ARG A 32 -16.57 6.32 -38.32
C ARG A 32 -15.52 5.79 -37.36
N ALA A 33 -14.75 6.70 -36.76
CA ALA A 33 -14.07 6.45 -35.51
C ALA A 33 -15.09 6.44 -34.35
N GLY A 34 -14.76 5.73 -33.27
CA GLY A 34 -15.64 5.67 -32.08
C GLY A 34 -15.58 4.34 -31.34
N ALA A 35 -14.41 3.97 -30.83
CA ALA A 35 -14.31 2.86 -29.89
C ALA A 35 -15.11 3.21 -28.62
N SER A 36 -16.13 2.42 -28.29
CA SER A 36 -16.99 2.67 -27.12
C SER A 36 -16.24 2.33 -25.82
N PRO A 37 -16.34 3.15 -24.76
CA PRO A 37 -15.82 2.77 -23.45
C PRO A 37 -16.68 1.67 -22.83
N SER A 38 -16.04 0.71 -22.16
CA SER A 38 -16.73 -0.38 -21.45
C SER A 38 -17.58 0.14 -20.27
N PRO A 39 -18.70 -0.53 -19.94
CA PRO A 39 -19.61 -0.06 -18.90
C PRO A 39 -18.98 -0.19 -17.50
N SER A 40 -18.76 0.94 -16.82
CA SER A 40 -18.47 0.94 -15.38
C SER A 40 -19.74 0.57 -14.61
N ALA A 41 -19.63 -0.39 -13.67
CA ALA A 41 -20.76 -0.80 -12.84
C ALA A 41 -21.19 0.36 -11.93
N ALA A 42 -22.45 0.80 -12.05
CA ALA A 42 -22.95 1.94 -11.30
C ALA A 42 -22.85 1.70 -9.78
N ARG A 43 -22.33 2.70 -9.04
CA ARG A 43 -22.19 2.60 -7.58
C ARG A 43 -23.56 2.63 -6.89
N PRO A 44 -23.74 1.89 -5.77
CA PRO A 44 -24.99 1.84 -5.02
C PRO A 44 -25.36 3.21 -4.48
N SER A 45 -26.64 3.57 -4.60
CA SER A 45 -27.25 4.75 -3.98
C SER A 45 -27.99 4.29 -2.74
N ALA A 46 -27.55 4.69 -1.55
CA ALA A 46 -28.15 4.26 -0.28
C ALA A 46 -29.41 5.06 0.10
N GLY A 47 -30.35 5.26 -0.83
CA GLY A 47 -31.68 5.89 -0.61
C GLY A 47 -31.75 7.32 -0.05
N GLY A 48 -30.67 7.83 0.55
CA GLY A 48 -30.69 8.93 1.52
C GLY A 48 -30.70 8.48 2.99
N SER A 49 -30.49 7.19 3.32
CA SER A 49 -30.57 6.68 4.70
C SER A 49 -29.43 5.74 5.12
N LEU A 50 -29.19 5.69 6.44
CA LEU A 50 -28.30 4.70 7.07
C LEU A 50 -28.75 3.25 6.85
N LEU A 51 -30.06 2.98 6.81
CA LEU A 51 -30.61 1.62 6.69
C LEU A 51 -30.38 1.03 5.29
N ASP A 52 -30.54 1.84 4.24
CA ASP A 52 -30.23 1.42 2.87
C ASP A 52 -28.73 1.13 2.69
N ALA A 53 -27.88 1.94 3.33
CA ALA A 53 -26.43 1.74 3.33
C ALA A 53 -26.06 0.44 4.07
N GLN A 54 -26.69 0.18 5.21
CA GLN A 54 -26.56 -1.07 5.97
C GLN A 54 -27.00 -2.28 5.15
N GLN A 55 -28.16 -2.22 4.50
CA GLN A 55 -28.70 -3.30 3.66
C GLN A 55 -27.78 -3.62 2.47
N TYR A 56 -27.06 -2.63 1.94
CA TYR A 56 -26.00 -2.89 0.96
C TYR A 56 -24.77 -3.55 1.60
N VAL A 57 -24.25 -3.00 2.70
CA VAL A 57 -23.05 -3.53 3.39
C VAL A 57 -23.24 -4.99 3.86
N ARG A 58 -24.43 -5.36 4.34
CA ARG A 58 -24.78 -6.73 4.79
C ARG A 58 -24.72 -7.80 3.69
N GLN A 59 -24.59 -7.41 2.42
CA GLN A 59 -24.36 -8.35 1.30
C GLN A 59 -22.90 -8.82 1.22
N PHE A 60 -21.97 -8.13 1.90
CA PHE A 60 -20.52 -8.35 1.81
C PHE A 60 -19.88 -8.72 3.16
N THR A 61 -20.33 -8.15 4.27
CA THR A 61 -19.83 -8.47 5.62
C THR A 61 -20.92 -8.35 6.69
N SER A 62 -20.66 -8.82 7.92
CA SER A 62 -21.62 -8.66 9.03
C SER A 62 -21.77 -7.19 9.40
N CYS A 63 -23.01 -6.75 9.62
CA CYS A 63 -23.30 -5.38 10.02
C CYS A 63 -24.63 -5.35 10.77
N GLU A 64 -24.57 -5.87 12.00
CA GLU A 64 -25.73 -6.05 12.87
C GLU A 64 -25.84 -4.90 13.88
N ASP A 65 -26.99 -4.80 14.57
CA ASP A 65 -27.17 -3.86 15.69
C ASP A 65 -26.90 -2.39 15.30
N ILE A 66 -27.41 -1.94 14.14
CA ILE A 66 -27.18 -0.57 13.68
C ILE A 66 -27.77 0.46 14.65
N SER A 67 -26.99 1.49 14.94
CA SER A 67 -27.38 2.65 15.73
C SER A 67 -27.09 3.94 14.96
N GLY A 68 -27.97 4.91 15.10
CA GLY A 68 -27.74 6.31 14.70
C GLY A 68 -27.54 7.25 15.89
N GLU A 69 -27.52 6.73 17.12
CA GLU A 69 -27.45 7.55 18.33
C GLU A 69 -26.08 8.24 18.44
N PRO A 70 -26.02 9.57 18.68
CA PRO A 70 -24.75 10.31 18.63
C PRO A 70 -23.68 9.85 19.63
N ASP A 71 -24.11 9.24 20.73
CA ASP A 71 -23.35 8.79 21.89
C ASP A 71 -23.17 7.27 21.98
N ASP A 72 -23.52 6.51 20.93
CA ASP A 72 -23.24 5.06 20.87
C ASP A 72 -21.73 4.80 21.09
N PRO A 73 -21.34 3.96 22.08
CA PRO A 73 -19.94 3.79 22.46
C PRO A 73 -19.07 3.09 21.40
N ARG A 74 -19.67 2.58 20.32
CA ARG A 74 -18.95 2.05 19.14
C ARG A 74 -18.59 3.13 18.13
N LEU A 75 -19.14 4.35 18.25
CA LEU A 75 -18.70 5.49 17.46
C LEU A 75 -17.33 5.97 17.98
N PRO A 76 -16.35 6.22 17.09
CA PRO A 76 -15.04 6.67 17.53
C PRO A 76 -15.15 8.05 18.20
N LEU A 77 -14.56 8.17 19.40
CA LEU A 77 -14.53 9.41 20.20
C LEU A 77 -13.73 10.56 19.56
N THR A 78 -13.04 10.28 18.45
CA THR A 78 -12.27 11.26 17.68
C THR A 78 -13.18 12.24 16.92
N GLU A 79 -12.61 13.32 16.41
CA GLU A 79 -13.34 14.28 15.55
C GLU A 79 -13.65 13.76 14.14
N PHE A 80 -13.86 12.45 13.96
CA PHE A 80 -14.20 11.88 12.66
C PHE A 80 -15.68 12.12 12.33
N THR A 81 -15.91 13.26 11.66
CA THR A 81 -17.16 13.69 11.02
C THR A 81 -18.40 13.54 11.89
N ARG A 82 -18.67 14.54 12.73
CA ARG A 82 -19.98 14.71 13.38
C ARG A 82 -21.03 15.15 12.35
N VAL A 83 -22.31 14.91 12.64
CA VAL A 83 -23.41 15.46 11.83
C VAL A 83 -23.30 17.00 11.80
N GLY A 84 -23.48 17.59 10.61
CA GLY A 84 -23.26 19.01 10.36
C GLY A 84 -21.84 19.38 9.94
N GLN A 85 -20.88 18.45 9.93
CA GLN A 85 -19.53 18.65 9.39
C GLN A 85 -19.34 17.90 8.06
N TRP A 86 -18.58 18.48 7.13
CA TRP A 86 -18.20 17.85 5.85
C TRP A 86 -19.42 17.36 5.02
N SER A 87 -20.51 18.13 5.06
CA SER A 87 -21.85 17.80 4.55
C SER A 87 -22.54 16.55 5.14
N VAL A 88 -22.02 15.94 6.20
CA VAL A 88 -22.61 14.73 6.82
C VAL A 88 -23.95 15.07 7.48
N THR A 89 -25.02 14.43 7.02
CA THR A 89 -26.40 14.60 7.49
C THR A 89 -26.87 13.49 8.44
N GLN A 90 -26.30 12.28 8.33
CA GLN A 90 -26.54 11.18 9.26
C GLN A 90 -25.22 10.45 9.53
N ARG A 91 -24.99 10.05 10.79
CA ARG A 91 -23.88 9.19 11.20
C ARG A 91 -24.47 7.97 11.92
N GLY A 92 -23.88 6.80 11.72
CA GLY A 92 -24.28 5.60 12.45
C GLY A 92 -23.17 4.56 12.50
N VAL A 93 -23.41 3.48 13.26
CA VAL A 93 -22.46 2.38 13.44
C VAL A 93 -23.20 1.05 13.55
N CYS A 94 -22.61 -0.02 13.00
CA CYS A 94 -23.05 -1.40 13.20
C CYS A 94 -21.85 -2.29 13.58
N SER A 95 -22.12 -3.51 14.03
CA SER A 95 -21.11 -4.46 14.50
C SER A 95 -20.86 -5.60 13.51
N ASP A 96 -19.60 -5.77 13.12
CA ASP A 96 -19.07 -6.90 12.36
C ASP A 96 -18.63 -8.01 13.34
N ARG A 97 -19.64 -8.66 13.93
CA ARG A 97 -19.46 -9.63 15.03
C ARG A 97 -18.44 -10.74 14.72
N PRO A 98 -18.34 -11.35 13.51
CA PRO A 98 -17.38 -12.39 13.17
C PRO A 98 -15.90 -11.97 13.12
N VAL A 99 -15.60 -10.68 13.26
CA VAL A 99 -14.22 -10.15 13.30
C VAL A 99 -13.95 -9.24 14.49
N HIS A 100 -14.92 -9.10 15.41
CA HIS A 100 -14.87 -8.16 16.54
C HIS A 100 -14.50 -6.74 16.09
N GLY A 101 -15.30 -6.21 15.16
CA GLY A 101 -15.10 -4.86 14.62
C GLY A 101 -16.39 -4.08 14.44
N GLU A 102 -16.22 -2.82 14.08
CA GLU A 102 -17.25 -1.81 13.89
C GLU A 102 -17.20 -1.34 12.44
N ILE A 103 -18.36 -0.97 11.92
CA ILE A 103 -18.48 -0.33 10.61
C ILE A 103 -19.27 0.96 10.81
N VAL A 104 -18.58 2.09 10.66
CA VAL A 104 -19.15 3.42 10.82
C VAL A 104 -19.62 3.94 9.46
N PHE A 105 -20.77 4.62 9.45
CA PHE A 105 -21.45 5.12 8.27
C PHE A 105 -21.59 6.64 8.35
N TYR A 106 -21.44 7.31 7.20
CA TYR A 106 -21.65 8.73 7.03
C TYR A 106 -22.51 8.95 5.79
N VAL A 107 -23.78 9.35 5.96
CA VAL A 107 -24.61 9.85 4.85
C VAL A 107 -24.31 11.33 4.70
N ALA A 108 -24.04 11.78 3.46
CA ALA A 108 -23.60 13.14 3.20
C ALA A 108 -24.39 13.77 2.06
N SER A 109 -24.80 15.03 2.23
CA SER A 109 -25.54 15.77 1.21
C SER A 109 -24.67 16.19 0.02
N ASP A 110 -23.37 16.39 0.23
CA ASP A 110 -22.40 16.63 -0.84
C ASP A 110 -21.16 15.71 -0.72
N MET A 111 -21.17 14.62 -1.47
CA MET A 111 -20.03 13.70 -1.54
C MET A 111 -18.75 14.34 -2.08
N LYS A 112 -18.82 15.50 -2.76
CA LYS A 112 -17.65 16.28 -3.17
C LYS A 112 -17.09 17.04 -1.97
N GLU A 113 -17.90 17.77 -1.20
CA GLU A 113 -17.42 18.45 0.03
C GLU A 113 -16.81 17.42 1.01
N PHE A 114 -17.46 16.27 1.20
CA PHE A 114 -16.93 15.18 2.04
C PHE A 114 -15.52 14.75 1.59
N GLN A 115 -15.30 14.61 0.28
CA GLN A 115 -13.99 14.25 -0.29
C GLN A 115 -12.97 15.41 -0.19
N GLU A 116 -13.40 16.67 -0.31
CA GLU A 116 -12.52 17.85 -0.17
C GLU A 116 -12.03 18.00 1.27
N ARG A 117 -12.90 17.78 2.26
CA ARG A 117 -12.54 17.81 3.67
C ARG A 117 -11.67 16.63 4.08
N TYR A 118 -11.93 15.43 3.57
CA TYR A 118 -11.04 14.28 3.79
C TYR A 118 -9.66 14.54 3.18
N LYS A 119 -9.58 15.07 1.94
CA LYS A 119 -8.31 15.50 1.34
C LYS A 119 -7.60 16.54 2.21
N GLN A 120 -8.31 17.57 2.67
CA GLN A 120 -7.75 18.60 3.54
C GLN A 120 -7.09 17.97 4.78
N LYS A 121 -7.82 17.10 5.51
CA LYS A 121 -7.28 16.40 6.68
C LYS A 121 -6.03 15.57 6.35
N VAL A 122 -5.99 14.90 5.19
CA VAL A 122 -4.81 14.15 4.75
C VAL A 122 -3.61 15.07 4.51
N MET A 123 -3.79 16.18 3.82
CA MET A 123 -2.71 17.14 3.56
C MET A 123 -2.24 17.86 4.83
N ASP A 124 -3.14 18.16 5.76
CA ASP A 124 -2.81 18.79 7.04
C ASP A 124 -2.00 17.85 7.96
N ALA A 125 -2.27 16.54 7.93
CA ALA A 125 -1.47 15.52 8.64
C ALA A 125 -0.06 15.37 8.04
N ILE A 126 0.04 15.25 6.71
CA ILE A 126 1.32 15.20 5.97
C ILE A 126 2.17 16.45 6.26
N LYS A 127 1.54 17.62 6.29
CA LYS A 127 2.21 18.88 6.66
C LYS A 127 2.63 18.94 8.14
N GLY A 128 2.01 18.14 9.00
CA GLY A 128 2.36 17.98 10.42
C GLY A 128 3.51 17.01 10.69
N GLY A 129 3.88 16.17 9.72
CA GLY A 129 4.98 15.20 9.81
C GLY A 129 4.62 13.80 9.29
N ASP A 130 3.37 13.38 9.44
CA ASP A 130 2.88 12.05 9.04
C ASP A 130 2.72 11.96 7.51
N GLY A 131 3.84 11.74 6.82
CA GLY A 131 3.89 11.53 5.37
C GLY A 131 3.16 10.26 4.91
N ALA A 132 2.92 9.31 5.82
CA ALA A 132 2.19 8.09 5.56
C ALA A 132 0.66 8.26 5.67
N TYR A 133 0.16 9.38 6.22
CA TYR A 133 -1.25 9.54 6.57
C TYR A 133 -2.17 9.27 5.38
N GLY A 134 -3.17 8.42 5.61
CA GLY A 134 -4.16 8.07 4.59
C GLY A 134 -3.68 7.06 3.54
N LEU A 135 -2.41 6.62 3.53
CA LEU A 135 -1.99 5.46 2.73
C LEU A 135 -2.82 4.22 3.05
N ASN A 136 -3.11 4.02 4.34
CA ASN A 136 -3.94 2.94 4.88
C ASN A 136 -5.43 3.32 4.98
N SER A 137 -5.95 4.11 4.03
CA SER A 137 -7.36 4.52 4.02
C SER A 137 -8.31 3.33 3.98
N ARG A 138 -9.36 3.39 4.80
CA ARG A 138 -10.51 2.47 4.78
C ARG A 138 -11.82 3.22 4.51
N VAL A 139 -11.76 4.40 3.87
CA VAL A 139 -12.94 5.23 3.56
C VAL A 139 -13.61 4.77 2.26
N PHE A 140 -14.56 3.85 2.35
CA PHE A 140 -15.31 3.32 1.21
C PHE A 140 -16.43 4.29 0.78
N ILE A 141 -16.39 4.74 -0.47
CA ILE A 141 -17.33 5.71 -1.06
C ILE A 141 -18.40 5.01 -1.89
N GLY A 142 -19.66 5.21 -1.50
CA GLY A 142 -20.85 4.93 -2.30
C GLY A 142 -21.41 6.18 -2.97
N LYS A 143 -22.67 6.14 -3.43
CA LYS A 143 -23.38 7.33 -3.92
C LYS A 143 -24.25 7.90 -2.80
N GLY A 144 -23.85 9.05 -2.25
CA GLY A 144 -24.52 9.74 -1.14
C GLY A 144 -24.08 9.30 0.27
N TYR A 145 -23.11 8.39 0.37
CA TYR A 145 -22.59 7.92 1.65
C TYR A 145 -21.12 7.45 1.58
N ALA A 146 -20.48 7.41 2.74
CA ALA A 146 -19.21 6.78 3.00
C ALA A 146 -19.33 5.75 4.13
N VAL A 147 -18.43 4.76 4.15
CA VAL A 147 -18.37 3.66 5.13
C VAL A 147 -16.92 3.46 5.55
N THR A 148 -16.65 3.33 6.85
CA THR A 148 -15.33 3.03 7.40
C THR A 148 -15.39 1.82 8.35
N PRO A 149 -14.95 0.62 7.92
CA PRO A 149 -14.70 -0.49 8.83
C PRO A 149 -13.43 -0.22 9.68
N THR A 150 -13.45 -0.59 10.95
CA THR A 150 -12.25 -0.56 11.79
C THR A 150 -11.26 -1.65 11.38
N GLN A 151 -11.76 -2.86 11.06
CA GLN A 151 -10.96 -4.04 10.75
C GLN A 151 -10.63 -4.21 9.25
N THR A 152 -9.38 -4.58 8.94
CA THR A 152 -8.92 -4.85 7.55
C THR A 152 -9.68 -5.97 6.88
N LYS A 153 -10.07 -7.01 7.61
CA LYS A 153 -10.85 -8.15 7.09
C LYS A 153 -12.23 -7.72 6.57
N SER A 154 -12.88 -6.76 7.22
CA SER A 154 -14.12 -6.13 6.77
C SER A 154 -13.89 -5.23 5.55
N ALA A 155 -12.76 -4.51 5.50
CA ALA A 155 -12.35 -3.74 4.32
C ALA A 155 -12.14 -4.64 3.09
N LEU A 156 -11.46 -5.79 3.24
CA LEU A 156 -11.29 -6.80 2.17
C LEU A 156 -12.62 -7.37 1.68
N ALA A 157 -13.61 -7.52 2.58
CA ALA A 157 -14.95 -7.95 2.20
C ALA A 157 -15.68 -6.85 1.40
N LEU A 158 -15.64 -5.60 1.87
CA LEU A 158 -16.25 -4.44 1.19
C LEU A 158 -15.59 -4.08 -0.14
N ALA A 159 -14.30 -4.32 -0.32
CA ALA A 159 -13.59 -4.09 -1.59
C ALA A 159 -14.09 -4.97 -2.75
N ARG A 160 -14.73 -6.11 -2.44
CA ARG A 160 -15.38 -6.98 -3.44
C ARG A 160 -16.68 -6.39 -4.02
N SER A 161 -17.17 -5.30 -3.43
CA SER A 161 -18.42 -4.64 -3.80
C SER A 161 -18.22 -3.56 -4.88
N SER A 162 -19.26 -2.76 -5.15
CA SER A 162 -19.19 -1.55 -6.00
C SER A 162 -18.78 -0.29 -5.22
N LEU A 163 -18.40 -0.40 -3.95
CA LEU A 163 -17.76 0.68 -3.18
C LEU A 163 -16.27 0.81 -3.56
N ARG A 164 -15.71 2.01 -3.37
CA ARG A 164 -14.28 2.28 -3.61
C ARG A 164 -13.63 3.07 -2.49
N ILE A 165 -12.43 2.68 -2.12
CA ILE A 165 -11.61 3.31 -1.08
C ILE A 165 -11.07 4.64 -1.60
N LEU A 166 -11.35 5.71 -0.87
CA LEU A 166 -10.84 7.06 -1.09
C LEU A 166 -9.45 7.21 -0.48
N THR A 167 -8.45 7.34 -1.33
CA THR A 167 -7.09 7.69 -0.91
C THR A 167 -6.71 9.04 -1.52
N CYS A 168 -6.21 9.94 -0.69
CA CYS A 168 -5.84 11.32 -1.06
C CYS A 168 -4.38 11.66 -0.73
N ASN A 169 -3.60 10.70 -0.24
CA ASN A 169 -2.16 10.88 -0.04
C ASN A 169 -1.49 10.93 -1.43
N PRO A 170 -0.68 11.97 -1.76
CA PRO A 170 -0.10 12.15 -3.08
C PRO A 170 0.91 11.05 -3.48
N THR A 171 1.44 10.31 -2.50
CA THR A 171 2.40 9.20 -2.72
C THR A 171 1.71 7.90 -3.16
N PHE A 172 0.40 7.79 -3.02
CA PHE A 172 -0.33 6.54 -3.23
C PHE A 172 -0.51 6.17 -4.71
N ALA A 173 0.06 5.03 -5.11
CA ALA A 173 -0.26 4.37 -6.37
C ALA A 173 -1.28 3.24 -6.12
N VAL A 174 -2.31 3.16 -6.97
CA VAL A 174 -3.17 1.96 -7.06
C VAL A 174 -2.42 0.91 -7.87
N PRO A 175 -2.09 -0.27 -7.32
CA PRO A 175 -1.30 -1.26 -8.06
C PRO A 175 -2.04 -1.83 -9.27
N LYS A 176 -1.30 -2.30 -10.28
CA LYS A 176 -1.89 -3.01 -11.44
C LYS A 176 -2.76 -4.19 -10.98
N GLY A 177 -3.84 -4.43 -11.73
CA GLY A 177 -4.84 -5.46 -11.43
C GLY A 177 -6.01 -4.98 -10.56
N TYR A 178 -5.85 -3.88 -9.82
CA TYR A 178 -6.93 -3.24 -9.07
C TYR A 178 -7.70 -2.23 -9.93
N LYS A 179 -8.98 -2.02 -9.61
CA LYS A 179 -9.81 -1.01 -10.27
C LYS A 179 -9.37 0.38 -9.81
N LYS A 180 -9.20 1.30 -10.76
CA LYS A 180 -8.87 2.71 -10.52
C LYS A 180 -9.93 3.61 -11.13
N GLU A 181 -10.61 4.37 -10.28
CA GLU A 181 -11.66 5.34 -10.62
C GLU A 181 -11.23 6.74 -10.17
N LYS A 182 -11.70 7.79 -10.87
CA LYS A 182 -11.49 9.18 -10.41
C LYS A 182 -12.36 9.46 -9.18
N ALA A 183 -11.81 10.18 -8.21
CA ALA A 183 -12.58 10.83 -7.15
C ALA A 183 -13.38 12.02 -7.70
N LEU A 184 -14.26 12.60 -6.87
CA LEU A 184 -14.93 13.88 -7.17
C LEU A 184 -14.00 15.10 -6.96
N VAL A 185 -12.78 14.84 -6.50
CA VAL A 185 -11.79 15.84 -6.06
C VAL A 185 -10.44 15.49 -6.66
N GLU A 186 -9.75 16.49 -7.22
CA GLU A 186 -8.44 16.31 -7.81
C GLU A 186 -7.36 15.95 -6.77
N GLY A 187 -6.42 15.10 -7.13
CA GLY A 187 -5.40 14.55 -6.21
C GLY A 187 -5.89 13.43 -5.30
N CYS A 188 -7.17 13.05 -5.37
CA CYS A 188 -7.69 11.84 -4.75
C CYS A 188 -7.98 10.77 -5.80
N VAL A 189 -7.88 9.51 -5.40
CA VAL A 189 -8.19 8.32 -6.22
C VAL A 189 -9.19 7.42 -5.50
N LEU A 190 -9.97 6.69 -6.27
CA LEU A 190 -10.90 5.68 -5.78
C LEU A 190 -10.50 4.30 -6.31
N SER A 191 -10.34 3.31 -5.41
CA SER A 191 -9.91 1.96 -5.81
C SER A 191 -10.56 0.84 -4.99
N ASP A 192 -10.31 -0.42 -5.39
CA ASP A 192 -10.60 -1.61 -4.58
C ASP A 192 -9.34 -2.25 -3.96
N PHE A 193 -8.22 -1.51 -3.91
CA PHE A 193 -7.01 -1.93 -3.21
C PHE A 193 -7.08 -1.54 -1.71
N VAL A 194 -7.24 -2.52 -0.83
CA VAL A 194 -7.15 -2.33 0.62
C VAL A 194 -5.68 -2.31 1.04
N ASN A 195 -5.15 -1.14 1.39
CA ASN A 195 -3.87 -1.06 2.06
C ASN A 195 -4.02 -1.31 3.58
N SER A 196 -2.99 -1.85 4.23
CA SER A 196 -2.99 -2.11 5.68
C SER A 196 -1.57 -2.38 6.20
N SER A 197 -1.16 -1.65 7.24
CA SER A 197 0.18 -1.67 7.87
C SER A 197 0.57 -2.97 8.59
N ASP A 198 -0.34 -3.94 8.69
CA ASP A 198 -0.14 -5.25 9.33
C ASP A 198 0.13 -6.39 8.32
N GLY A 199 0.01 -6.13 7.02
CA GLY A 199 0.13 -7.15 5.97
C GLY A 199 -1.13 -7.95 5.69
N SER A 200 -2.25 -7.69 6.38
CA SER A 200 -3.53 -8.34 6.08
C SER A 200 -4.33 -7.64 4.96
N GLY A 201 -3.71 -6.72 4.23
CA GLY A 201 -4.30 -5.99 3.12
C GLY A 201 -4.51 -6.80 1.84
N SER A 202 -4.81 -6.11 0.75
CA SER A 202 -4.95 -6.69 -0.59
C SER A 202 -3.58 -7.10 -1.14
N PRO A 203 -3.44 -8.27 -1.79
CA PRO A 203 -2.16 -8.73 -2.30
C PRO A 203 -1.64 -7.78 -3.39
N ASN A 204 -0.48 -7.16 -3.19
CA ASN A 204 0.15 -6.34 -4.22
C ASN A 204 0.55 -7.25 -5.40
N LEU A 205 -0.08 -7.04 -6.56
CA LEU A 205 0.10 -7.86 -7.77
C LEU A 205 1.25 -7.35 -8.66
N GLU A 206 1.85 -6.20 -8.33
CA GLU A 206 3.08 -5.71 -8.94
C GLU A 206 4.33 -6.22 -8.22
N THR A 207 4.21 -6.62 -6.95
CA THR A 207 5.21 -7.47 -6.30
C THR A 207 5.26 -8.82 -7.05
N PRO A 208 6.40 -9.24 -7.63
CA PRO A 208 6.41 -10.38 -8.56
C PRO A 208 6.07 -11.71 -7.88
N GLN A 209 4.83 -12.16 -8.07
CA GLN A 209 4.35 -13.48 -7.66
C GLN A 209 4.91 -14.58 -8.57
N ASP A 210 6.04 -15.14 -8.11
CA ASP A 210 6.69 -16.38 -8.54
C ASP A 210 7.24 -16.50 -9.98
N PRO A 211 8.19 -17.46 -10.22
CA PRO A 211 9.35 -17.21 -11.08
C PRO A 211 9.13 -17.62 -12.55
N GLY A 212 8.02 -17.17 -13.15
CA GLY A 212 7.63 -17.57 -14.51
C GLY A 212 6.98 -16.46 -15.33
N GLY A 213 7.78 -15.74 -16.12
CA GLY A 213 7.32 -14.87 -17.21
C GLY A 213 7.78 -13.42 -17.11
N GLU A 214 8.38 -12.92 -18.19
CA GLU A 214 8.69 -11.50 -18.41
C GLU A 214 7.41 -10.65 -18.31
N LYS A 215 7.47 -9.48 -17.66
CA LYS A 215 6.30 -8.62 -17.44
C LYS A 215 6.62 -7.12 -17.59
N PRO A 216 5.63 -6.28 -17.97
CA PRO A 216 5.90 -4.91 -18.45
C PRO A 216 6.29 -3.96 -17.32
N GLY A 217 7.49 -3.39 -17.44
CA GLY A 217 8.09 -2.47 -16.47
C GLY A 217 9.63 -2.48 -16.50
N GLN A 218 10.25 -3.56 -16.99
CA GLN A 218 11.68 -3.58 -17.28
C GLN A 218 12.02 -2.66 -18.47
N PRO A 219 13.17 -1.96 -18.44
CA PRO A 219 13.75 -1.37 -19.64
C PRO A 219 14.09 -2.45 -20.68
N ALA A 220 14.11 -2.08 -21.97
CA ALA A 220 14.39 -3.02 -23.08
C ALA A 220 15.87 -3.44 -23.18
N GLN A 221 16.73 -2.86 -22.35
CA GLN A 221 18.04 -3.36 -21.96
C GLN A 221 17.90 -3.74 -20.48
N GLY A 222 18.52 -4.85 -20.05
CA GLY A 222 18.22 -5.50 -18.77
C GLY A 222 18.47 -4.63 -17.52
N SER A 223 18.19 -5.21 -16.34
CA SER A 223 18.42 -4.56 -15.04
C SER A 223 19.79 -3.85 -15.00
N LEU A 224 19.81 -2.63 -14.47
CA LEU A 224 21.03 -1.84 -14.23
C LEU A 224 21.98 -2.49 -13.20
N GLY A 225 21.59 -3.65 -12.65
CA GLY A 225 22.25 -4.31 -11.54
C GLY A 225 21.80 -3.73 -10.21
N LEU A 226 22.05 -4.48 -9.15
CA LEU A 226 22.28 -3.88 -7.84
C LEU A 226 23.77 -3.55 -7.74
N ALA A 227 24.12 -2.56 -6.91
CA ALA A 227 25.51 -2.25 -6.61
C ALA A 227 26.24 -3.48 -6.04
N HIS A 228 27.49 -3.75 -6.42
CA HIS A 228 28.24 -4.93 -5.97
C HIS A 228 29.68 -4.60 -5.55
N ALA A 229 30.18 -5.28 -4.53
CA ALA A 229 31.58 -5.30 -4.13
C ALA A 229 31.91 -6.66 -3.47
N GLY A 230 33.10 -7.20 -3.72
CA GLY A 230 33.55 -8.48 -3.14
C GLY A 230 34.25 -8.33 -1.79
N SER A 231 34.39 -7.10 -1.27
CA SER A 231 35.01 -6.82 0.03
C SER A 231 34.63 -5.44 0.59
N ILE A 232 34.78 -5.28 1.91
CA ILE A 232 34.65 -3.98 2.60
C ILE A 232 35.55 -2.87 1.99
N SER A 233 36.74 -3.23 1.47
CA SER A 233 37.64 -2.25 0.83
C SER A 233 37.13 -1.77 -0.53
N GLU A 234 36.41 -2.62 -1.26
CA GLU A 234 35.74 -2.25 -2.51
C GLU A 234 34.43 -1.50 -2.22
N LEU A 235 33.66 -1.94 -1.23
CA LEU A 235 32.45 -1.26 -0.78
C LEU A 235 32.73 0.19 -0.37
N ARG A 236 33.79 0.43 0.42
CA ARG A 236 34.23 1.79 0.79
C ARG A 236 34.53 2.68 -0.44
N LYS A 237 35.10 2.12 -1.51
CA LYS A 237 35.39 2.88 -2.76
C LYS A 237 34.13 3.12 -3.57
N LEU A 238 33.21 2.15 -3.60
CA LEU A 238 31.93 2.23 -4.29
C LEU A 238 31.05 3.34 -3.72
N VAL A 239 30.99 3.48 -2.39
CA VAL A 239 30.16 4.50 -1.71
C VAL A 239 30.82 5.87 -1.56
N GLN A 240 32.10 6.03 -1.94
CA GLN A 240 32.93 7.21 -1.59
C GLN A 240 32.40 8.57 -2.10
N TYR A 241 31.47 8.56 -3.05
CA TYR A 241 30.82 9.76 -3.61
C TYR A 241 29.49 10.12 -2.91
N SER A 242 29.08 9.34 -1.91
CA SER A 242 27.80 9.51 -1.20
C SER A 242 27.93 9.34 0.31
N VAL A 243 28.90 8.56 0.78
CA VAL A 243 29.23 8.39 2.20
C VAL A 243 30.60 9.00 2.48
N ASP A 244 30.69 9.93 3.44
CA ASP A 244 31.98 10.42 3.92
C ASP A 244 32.65 9.35 4.80
N CYS A 245 33.61 8.64 4.19
CA CYS A 245 34.46 7.66 4.86
C CYS A 245 35.86 8.21 5.17
N SER A 246 36.00 9.52 5.43
CA SER A 246 37.25 10.11 5.95
C SER A 246 37.61 9.50 7.31
N HIS A 247 36.61 9.38 8.18
CA HIS A 247 36.66 8.58 9.40
C HIS A 247 36.09 7.20 9.06
N PHE A 248 36.91 6.15 9.20
CA PHE A 248 36.57 4.78 8.81
C PHE A 248 37.15 3.79 9.81
N SER A 249 36.32 2.84 10.27
CA SER A 249 36.74 1.80 11.21
C SER A 249 36.15 0.43 10.86
N THR A 250 36.91 -0.62 11.19
CA THR A 250 36.49 -2.04 11.20
C THR A 250 36.66 -2.67 12.59
N ASP A 251 36.96 -1.86 13.61
CA ASP A 251 37.08 -2.32 14.99
C ASP A 251 35.71 -2.78 15.53
N PRO A 252 35.60 -4.00 16.10
CA PRO A 252 34.33 -4.55 16.59
C PRO A 252 33.61 -3.69 17.62
N ALA A 253 34.33 -2.96 18.49
CA ALA A 253 33.68 -2.07 19.45
C ALA A 253 33.13 -0.81 18.77
N THR A 254 33.87 -0.25 17.82
CA THR A 254 33.47 0.93 17.04
C THR A 254 32.25 0.65 16.16
N VAL A 255 32.22 -0.46 15.41
CA VAL A 255 31.09 -0.77 14.51
C VAL A 255 29.80 -1.14 15.25
N ALA A 256 29.88 -1.50 16.54
CA ALA A 256 28.74 -1.83 17.39
C ALA A 256 28.13 -0.61 18.12
N ILE A 257 28.64 0.61 17.86
CA ILE A 257 28.14 1.83 18.49
C ILE A 257 26.71 2.16 18.04
N ARG A 258 25.94 2.77 18.94
CA ARG A 258 24.61 3.32 18.67
C ARG A 258 24.55 4.71 19.29
N SER A 259 24.00 5.67 18.56
CA SER A 259 23.73 7.02 19.05
C SER A 259 22.22 7.20 19.26
N ILE A 260 21.83 8.28 19.94
CA ILE A 260 20.42 8.69 20.07
C ILE A 260 19.83 8.96 18.67
N ASP A 261 20.63 9.52 17.76
CA ASP A 261 20.20 9.91 16.41
C ASP A 261 20.48 8.84 15.34
N TYR A 262 21.44 7.94 15.61
CA TYR A 262 21.97 6.96 14.66
C TYR A 262 21.93 5.55 15.27
N ALA A 263 20.88 4.80 14.98
CA ALA A 263 20.79 3.37 15.26
C ALA A 263 20.97 2.56 13.96
N PRO A 264 21.84 1.53 13.95
CA PRO A 264 21.87 0.56 12.86
C PRO A 264 20.64 -0.36 12.90
N VAL A 265 20.28 -0.91 11.75
CA VAL A 265 19.32 -2.00 11.59
C VAL A 265 19.95 -3.31 12.07
N VAL A 266 21.19 -3.59 11.68
CA VAL A 266 21.95 -4.79 12.07
C VAL A 266 22.43 -4.64 13.51
N ASP A 267 21.60 -5.10 14.43
CA ASP A 267 21.79 -5.01 15.89
C ASP A 267 22.45 -6.27 16.50
N GLY A 268 23.36 -6.07 17.45
CA GLY A 268 24.15 -7.14 18.06
C GLY A 268 25.17 -7.77 17.09
N ASN A 269 25.27 -9.11 17.09
CA ASN A 269 26.24 -9.87 16.31
C ASN A 269 25.93 -9.85 14.80
N PRO A 270 26.78 -9.29 13.92
CA PRO A 270 26.52 -9.21 12.48
C PRO A 270 26.36 -10.59 11.81
N LEU A 271 27.11 -11.61 12.25
CA LEU A 271 27.00 -12.98 11.74
C LEU A 271 25.60 -13.56 11.96
N ASP A 272 24.89 -13.12 13.01
CA ASP A 272 23.52 -13.54 13.25
C ASP A 272 22.50 -12.92 12.28
N TRP A 273 22.92 -11.95 11.48
CA TRP A 273 22.15 -11.33 10.39
C TRP A 273 22.61 -11.79 9.00
N GLY A 274 23.66 -12.60 8.88
CA GLY A 274 24.21 -12.98 7.57
C GLY A 274 25.22 -11.97 6.99
N VAL A 275 25.64 -10.99 7.80
CA VAL A 275 26.74 -10.07 7.50
C VAL A 275 28.06 -10.76 7.88
N ASP A 276 29.00 -10.85 6.93
CA ASP A 276 30.30 -11.53 7.10
C ASP A 276 31.49 -10.57 7.25
N GLY A 277 31.31 -9.30 6.88
CA GLY A 277 32.25 -8.21 7.12
C GLY A 277 31.48 -6.91 7.33
N ARG A 278 31.97 -6.06 8.24
CA ARG A 278 31.30 -4.82 8.62
C ARG A 278 32.29 -3.69 8.89
N ALA A 279 31.94 -2.47 8.50
CA ALA A 279 32.68 -1.26 8.79
C ALA A 279 31.74 -0.11 9.16
N LEU A 280 32.30 0.93 9.78
CA LEU A 280 31.64 2.20 10.07
C LEU A 280 32.38 3.32 9.32
N CYS A 281 31.62 4.18 8.66
CA CYS A 281 32.04 5.52 8.25
C CYS A 281 31.36 6.58 9.12
N GLY A 282 32.03 7.71 9.36
CA GLY A 282 31.57 8.77 10.25
C GLY A 282 32.27 8.80 11.61
N GLU A 283 31.89 9.73 12.48
CA GLU A 283 32.52 9.91 13.79
C GLU A 283 31.72 9.21 14.91
N PRO A 284 32.26 8.14 15.53
CA PRO A 284 31.56 7.34 16.56
C PRO A 284 31.24 8.06 17.88
N GLY A 285 31.58 9.34 18.00
CA GLY A 285 31.39 10.13 19.22
C GLY A 285 32.47 9.90 20.29
N GLY A 286 32.36 10.63 21.39
CA GLY A 286 33.32 10.61 22.49
C GLY A 286 33.19 11.87 23.34
N ALA A 287 34.14 12.81 23.19
CA ALA A 287 34.02 14.16 23.75
C ALA A 287 32.96 15.03 23.04
N GLN A 288 32.49 14.61 21.86
CA GLN A 288 31.38 15.20 21.11
C GLN A 288 30.35 14.13 20.71
N ARG A 289 29.17 14.58 20.25
CA ARG A 289 28.08 13.73 19.77
C ARG A 289 28.49 13.00 18.48
N ALA A 290 28.16 11.72 18.38
CA ALA A 290 28.38 10.94 17.18
C ALA A 290 27.60 11.54 15.99
N HIS A 291 28.20 11.56 14.81
CA HIS A 291 27.62 12.19 13.63
C HIS A 291 28.08 11.53 12.32
N ASN A 292 27.24 11.65 11.29
CA ASN A 292 27.43 11.09 9.95
C ASN A 292 27.68 9.57 9.96
N LEU A 293 27.10 8.84 10.93
CA LEU A 293 27.30 7.39 11.05
C LEU A 293 26.61 6.65 9.91
N ASN A 294 27.40 5.88 9.17
CA ASN A 294 26.94 5.03 8.08
C ASN A 294 27.67 3.67 8.17
N TRP A 295 26.94 2.57 8.21
CA TRP A 295 27.53 1.23 8.26
C TRP A 295 27.64 0.65 6.85
N LEU A 296 28.72 -0.09 6.61
CA LEU A 296 29.01 -0.78 5.35
C LEU A 296 29.14 -2.28 5.63
N ASP A 297 28.28 -3.09 5.01
CA ASP A 297 28.20 -4.55 5.23
C ASP A 297 28.54 -5.33 3.96
N THR A 298 29.35 -6.39 4.08
CA THR A 298 29.38 -7.52 3.13
C THR A 298 28.51 -8.66 3.68
N VAL A 299 27.76 -9.33 2.79
CA VAL A 299 26.55 -10.08 3.16
C VAL A 299 26.48 -11.44 2.46
N GLY A 300 27.04 -12.47 3.09
CA GLY A 300 26.98 -13.86 2.64
C GLY A 300 25.58 -14.51 2.72
N ASP A 301 24.65 -13.99 3.52
CA ASP A 301 23.25 -14.43 3.54
C ASP A 301 22.27 -13.23 3.51
N MET A 302 22.08 -12.70 2.31
CA MET A 302 21.18 -11.57 2.05
C MET A 302 19.72 -11.88 2.42
N LYS A 303 19.28 -13.13 2.33
CA LYS A 303 17.92 -13.51 2.74
C LYS A 303 17.74 -13.41 4.25
N ARG A 304 18.72 -13.84 5.03
CA ARG A 304 18.73 -13.71 6.50
C ARG A 304 18.76 -12.24 6.93
N LEU A 305 19.59 -11.42 6.27
CA LEU A 305 19.66 -9.97 6.52
C LEU A 305 18.29 -9.32 6.32
N GLN A 306 17.69 -9.52 5.15
CA GLN A 306 16.38 -8.97 4.82
C GLN A 306 15.26 -9.54 5.72
N THR A 307 15.38 -10.79 6.18
CA THR A 307 14.37 -11.42 7.06
C THR A 307 14.36 -10.77 8.44
N LYS A 308 15.55 -10.46 8.99
CA LYS A 308 15.64 -9.74 10.27
C LYS A 308 15.32 -8.26 10.13
N ALA A 309 15.74 -7.60 9.05
CA ALA A 309 15.38 -6.20 8.79
C ALA A 309 13.85 -6.03 8.65
N LYS A 310 13.17 -6.97 7.99
CA LYS A 310 11.70 -7.07 8.01
C LYS A 310 11.14 -7.16 9.45
N ALA A 311 11.73 -8.03 10.28
CA ALA A 311 11.27 -8.22 11.66
C ALA A 311 11.48 -6.97 12.54
N ALA A 312 12.53 -6.18 12.29
CA ALA A 312 12.77 -4.90 12.93
C ALA A 312 11.76 -3.83 12.50
N GLN A 313 11.57 -3.63 11.19
CA GLN A 313 10.56 -2.68 10.67
C GLN A 313 9.14 -3.04 11.17
N LEU A 314 8.78 -4.33 11.18
CA LEU A 314 7.50 -4.81 11.74
C LEU A 314 7.48 -4.88 13.28
N ALA A 315 8.54 -4.48 13.98
CA ALA A 315 8.51 -4.19 15.41
C ALA A 315 8.26 -2.70 15.63
N ASP A 316 8.97 -1.83 14.91
CA ASP A 316 8.79 -0.37 14.99
C ASP A 316 7.36 0.07 14.62
N LEU A 317 6.83 -0.44 13.49
CA LEU A 317 5.47 -0.17 13.00
C LEU A 317 4.33 -0.63 13.94
N LYS A 318 4.62 -1.18 15.12
CA LYS A 318 3.64 -1.54 16.15
C LYS A 318 3.54 -0.53 17.29
N ASP A 319 4.54 0.32 17.48
CA ASP A 319 4.59 1.24 18.63
C ASP A 319 3.64 2.43 18.42
N ASP A 320 3.74 3.08 17.25
CA ASP A 320 2.92 4.22 16.82
C ASP A 320 2.34 4.04 15.40
N GLY A 321 2.99 3.24 14.56
CA GLY A 321 2.62 2.98 13.16
C GLY A 321 3.60 3.57 12.14
N GLU A 322 4.67 4.22 12.61
CA GLU A 322 5.73 4.80 11.81
C GLU A 322 7.04 3.96 11.93
N LEU A 323 8.09 4.34 11.20
CA LEU A 323 9.44 3.81 11.43
C LEU A 323 10.19 4.80 12.30
N LYS A 324 10.98 4.30 13.27
CA LYS A 324 11.75 5.17 14.17
C LYS A 324 12.72 6.03 13.35
N HIS A 325 12.54 7.36 13.32
CA HIS A 325 13.39 8.27 12.53
C HIS A 325 14.90 8.19 12.86
N THR A 326 15.26 7.61 14.01
CA THR A 326 16.65 7.40 14.45
C THR A 326 17.23 6.07 13.96
N ALA A 327 16.41 5.17 13.45
CA ALA A 327 16.84 3.97 12.75
C ALA A 327 17.29 4.31 11.34
N SER A 328 18.44 3.76 10.97
CA SER A 328 18.96 3.83 9.61
C SER A 328 18.07 3.03 8.65
N LEU A 329 17.94 3.46 7.40
CA LEU A 329 17.34 2.61 6.37
C LEU A 329 18.42 1.65 5.83
N LEU A 330 18.03 0.40 5.56
CA LEU A 330 18.90 -0.63 4.99
C LEU A 330 18.86 -0.55 3.46
N LEU A 331 19.96 -0.11 2.85
CA LEU A 331 20.12 0.03 1.41
C LEU A 331 20.91 -1.15 0.86
N VAL A 332 20.24 -1.99 0.08
CA VAL A 332 20.72 -3.29 -0.39
C VAL A 332 21.41 -3.16 -1.75
N GLY A 333 22.56 -3.83 -1.88
CA GLY A 333 23.19 -4.19 -3.15
C GLY A 333 23.20 -5.71 -3.35
N ASP A 334 23.99 -6.20 -4.32
CA ASP A 334 24.24 -7.63 -4.52
C ASP A 334 25.45 -8.07 -3.66
N GLY A 335 25.21 -8.92 -2.65
CA GLY A 335 26.22 -9.34 -1.68
C GLY A 335 26.69 -8.26 -0.69
N ILE A 336 26.07 -7.07 -0.69
CA ILE A 336 26.44 -5.93 0.15
C ILE A 336 25.21 -5.16 0.66
N ALA A 337 25.39 -4.39 1.73
CA ALA A 337 24.42 -3.40 2.18
C ALA A 337 25.10 -2.16 2.78
N VAL A 338 24.34 -1.07 2.88
CA VAL A 338 24.70 0.19 3.54
C VAL A 338 23.55 0.61 4.45
N GLU A 339 23.85 1.05 5.67
CA GLU A 339 22.85 1.55 6.61
C GLU A 339 23.04 3.05 6.81
N SER A 340 22.00 3.85 6.54
CA SER A 340 22.06 5.31 6.68
C SER A 340 20.74 5.95 7.10
N ASN A 341 20.80 6.88 8.06
CA ASN A 341 19.71 7.76 8.45
C ASN A 341 19.72 9.13 7.72
N ASP A 342 20.79 9.48 6.98
CA ASP A 342 20.88 10.74 6.22
C ASP A 342 20.21 10.63 4.83
N PRO A 343 19.15 11.42 4.53
CA PRO A 343 18.48 11.36 3.22
C PRO A 343 19.39 11.70 2.03
N SER A 344 20.39 12.55 2.24
CA SER A 344 21.36 12.98 1.21
C SER A 344 22.28 11.84 0.82
N VAL A 345 22.76 11.10 1.83
CA VAL A 345 23.59 9.90 1.65
C VAL A 345 22.79 8.81 0.93
N ARG A 346 21.56 8.55 1.38
CA ARG A 346 20.65 7.58 0.73
C ARG A 346 20.37 7.94 -0.72
N PHE A 347 20.11 9.21 -1.02
CA PHE A 347 19.89 9.67 -2.39
C PHE A 347 21.10 9.41 -3.31
N GLY A 348 22.32 9.64 -2.85
CA GLY A 348 23.54 9.31 -3.60
C GLY A 348 23.75 7.80 -3.79
N LEU A 349 23.41 7.00 -2.78
CA LEU A 349 23.43 5.53 -2.87
C LEU A 349 22.40 4.99 -3.88
N TYR A 350 21.24 5.63 -4.04
CA TYR A 350 20.29 5.29 -5.11
C TYR A 350 20.84 5.57 -6.52
N GLN A 351 21.62 6.65 -6.72
CA GLN A 351 22.35 6.86 -7.98
C GLN A 351 23.38 5.75 -8.21
N SER A 352 24.00 5.27 -7.13
CA SER A 352 24.99 4.20 -7.11
C SER A 352 24.40 2.78 -7.21
N GLN A 353 23.11 2.64 -7.55
CA GLN A 353 22.36 1.38 -7.72
C GLN A 353 22.17 0.51 -6.47
N PHE A 354 22.25 1.11 -5.27
CA PHE A 354 21.64 0.51 -4.07
C PHE A 354 20.12 0.77 -4.07
N LEU A 355 19.36 -0.04 -3.34
CA LEU A 355 17.92 0.15 -3.14
C LEU A 355 17.51 -0.11 -1.69
N TYR A 356 16.68 0.77 -1.11
CA TYR A 356 16.13 0.60 0.24
C TYR A 356 15.23 -0.63 0.31
N LEU A 357 15.47 -1.51 1.28
CA LEU A 357 14.58 -2.60 1.65
C LEU A 357 13.37 -2.06 2.43
N ASN A 358 12.28 -1.80 1.71
CA ASN A 358 11.01 -1.42 2.31
C ASN A 358 10.16 -2.68 2.55
N CYS A 359 9.85 -2.97 3.82
CA CYS A 359 8.93 -4.03 4.24
C CYS A 359 7.64 -3.50 4.88
N THR A 360 7.38 -2.19 4.80
CA THR A 360 6.14 -1.57 5.28
C THR A 360 4.96 -2.16 4.50
N PRO A 361 3.99 -2.82 5.16
CA PRO A 361 2.99 -3.57 4.44
C PRO A 361 2.11 -2.74 3.50
N GLY A 362 1.87 -3.31 2.31
CA GLY A 362 1.09 -2.69 1.24
C GLY A 362 1.73 -1.45 0.59
N PHE A 363 3.00 -1.16 0.89
CA PHE A 363 3.80 -0.14 0.20
C PHE A 363 3.81 -0.33 -1.32
N SER A 364 3.81 0.80 -2.03
CA SER A 364 3.93 0.93 -3.48
C SER A 364 4.71 2.19 -3.81
N ALA A 365 5.69 2.12 -4.71
CA ALA A 365 6.35 3.31 -5.23
C ALA A 365 5.53 3.96 -6.38
N PRO A 366 5.52 5.30 -6.52
CA PRO A 366 4.90 5.96 -7.66
C PRO A 366 5.54 5.58 -9.01
N THR A 367 4.79 5.75 -10.09
CA THR A 367 5.32 5.55 -11.46
C THR A 367 6.52 6.48 -11.71
N GLY A 368 7.66 5.90 -12.09
CA GLY A 368 8.93 6.61 -12.31
C GLY A 368 10.05 6.15 -11.35
N TYR A 369 9.68 5.56 -10.21
CA TYR A 369 10.63 4.96 -9.28
C TYR A 369 10.97 3.50 -9.63
N ARG A 370 12.17 3.06 -9.26
CA ARG A 370 12.66 1.68 -9.39
C ARG A 370 12.09 0.86 -8.23
N LEU A 371 11.43 -0.25 -8.56
CA LEU A 371 10.78 -1.16 -7.62
C LEU A 371 11.10 -2.60 -8.00
N GLU A 372 11.77 -3.34 -7.13
CA GLU A 372 12.28 -4.70 -7.38
C GLU A 372 11.91 -5.69 -6.25
N ARG A 373 11.97 -6.99 -6.55
CA ARG A 373 11.62 -8.06 -5.60
C ARG A 373 12.76 -8.25 -4.58
N ALA A 374 12.45 -8.10 -3.29
CA ALA A 374 13.34 -8.53 -2.22
C ALA A 374 13.42 -10.08 -2.16
N GLN A 375 14.47 -10.62 -1.54
CA GLN A 375 14.61 -12.07 -1.29
C GLN A 375 13.62 -12.60 -0.22
N VAL A 376 12.89 -11.69 0.43
CA VAL A 376 11.91 -11.96 1.48
C VAL A 376 10.52 -11.49 1.05
N GLU A 377 9.54 -12.37 1.22
CA GLU A 377 8.14 -12.11 0.85
C GLU A 377 7.56 -10.92 1.63
N GLY A 378 6.77 -10.08 0.95
CA GLY A 378 6.17 -8.88 1.54
C GLY A 378 7.15 -7.72 1.77
N CYS A 379 8.37 -7.81 1.23
CA CYS A 379 9.30 -6.68 1.11
C CYS A 379 9.58 -6.38 -0.37
N VAL A 380 10.03 -5.16 -0.64
CA VAL A 380 10.52 -4.70 -1.94
C VAL A 380 11.86 -3.98 -1.78
N LEU A 381 12.62 -3.93 -2.86
CA LEU A 381 13.76 -3.03 -3.00
C LEU A 381 13.31 -1.80 -3.80
N THR A 382 13.56 -0.60 -3.28
CA THR A 382 13.03 0.66 -3.86
C THR A 382 14.03 1.80 -3.79
N ASN A 383 13.95 2.78 -4.70
CA ASN A 383 14.59 4.09 -4.56
C ASN A 383 13.59 5.20 -4.14
N TYR A 384 12.48 4.79 -3.52
CA TYR A 384 11.40 5.67 -3.07
C TYR A 384 11.20 5.65 -1.56
N GLU A 385 11.21 6.84 -0.96
CA GLU A 385 10.91 7.11 0.46
C GLU A 385 9.66 8.01 0.55
N PRO A 386 8.60 7.63 1.29
CA PRO A 386 7.39 8.45 1.42
C PRO A 386 7.60 9.77 2.17
N GLU A 387 8.45 9.79 3.19
CA GLU A 387 8.82 10.97 3.98
C GLU A 387 9.80 11.90 3.25
N HIS A 388 10.59 11.34 2.34
CA HIS A 388 11.60 12.05 1.55
C HIS A 388 11.43 11.73 0.05
N PRO A 389 10.29 12.11 -0.56
CA PRO A 389 10.08 11.91 -1.97
C PRO A 389 11.14 12.70 -2.73
N VAL A 390 11.94 12.02 -3.55
CA VAL A 390 12.87 12.69 -4.46
C VAL A 390 12.03 13.61 -5.37
N GLU A 391 12.34 14.90 -5.42
CA GLU A 391 11.74 15.81 -6.39
C GLU A 391 12.32 15.52 -7.79
N GLY A 392 11.87 14.41 -8.38
CA GLY A 392 12.19 13.99 -9.73
C GLY A 392 11.77 15.08 -10.71
N GLY A 393 12.75 15.58 -11.46
CA GLY A 393 12.59 16.72 -12.36
C GLY A 393 11.56 16.50 -13.49
N ARG A 394 11.18 17.61 -14.11
CA ARG A 394 10.36 17.66 -15.33
C ARG A 394 11.13 17.20 -16.56
#